data_AF-A0A976INH8-F1
#
_entry.id   AF-A0A976INH8-F1
#
_cell.length_a   1.000
_cell.length_b   1.000
_cell.length_c   1.000
_cell.angle_alpha   90.00
_cell.angle_beta   90.00
_cell.angle_gamma   90.00
#
_symmetry.space_group_name_H-M   'P 1'
#
loop_
_entity.id
_entity.type
_entity.pdbx_description
1 polymer ?
#
loop_
_entity_poly.entity_id
_entity_poly.type
_entity_poly.pdbx_seq_one_letter_code
_entity_poly.pdbx_strand_id
1 'polypeptide(L)'
;MNSIFLRIYGGMIMVCLVIGVAFYLSLEAINFFRLQYFRTALVTGPVQLIAELTISQPEDYRARWVEEVGRLLDSRMKLVPRDQVQ
;
A
#
# COMPACT_ATOMS: atom_id res chain seq x y z
N MET A 1 38.28 27.39 30.70
CA MET A 1 37.60 28.33 29.77
C MET A 1 36.31 27.67 29.28
N ASN A 2 35.22 27.78 30.06
CA ASN A 2 33.93 27.19 29.71
C ASN A 2 33.24 28.13 28.72
N SER A 3 33.31 27.86 27.42
CA SER A 3 32.76 28.76 26.41
C SER A 3 31.23 28.68 26.44
N ILE A 4 30.61 29.69 27.05
CA ILE A 4 29.16 29.89 27.08
C ILE A 4 28.60 29.90 25.64
N PHE A 5 29.36 30.45 24.70
CA PHE A 5 29.04 30.45 23.28
C PHE A 5 28.90 29.00 22.75
N LEU A 6 29.92 28.17 22.94
CA LEU A 6 29.88 26.78 22.45
C LEU A 6 28.70 25.99 23.03
N ARG A 7 28.32 26.28 24.28
CA ARG A 7 27.19 25.63 24.94
C ARG A 7 25.83 26.05 24.35
N ILE A 8 25.64 27.35 24.07
CA ILE A 8 24.39 27.87 23.52
C ILE A 8 24.24 27.49 22.05
N TYR A 9 25.27 27.72 21.22
CA TYR A 9 25.22 27.40 19.79
C TYR A 9 25.27 25.89 19.54
N GLY A 10 26.07 25.14 20.31
CA GLY A 10 26.10 23.68 20.23
C GLY A 10 24.76 23.06 20.64
N GLY A 11 24.12 23.58 21.69
CA GLY A 11 22.78 23.17 22.10
C GLY A 11 21.74 23.45 21.02
N MET A 12 21.79 24.62 20.38
CA MET A 12 20.89 24.97 19.27
C MET A 12 21.06 24.01 18.08
N ILE A 13 22.30 23.73 17.67
CA ILE A 13 22.58 22.80 16.56
C ILE A 13 22.09 21.39 16.91
N MET A 14 22.33 20.94 18.14
CA MET A 14 21.89 19.62 18.61
C MET A 14 20.36 19.50 18.56
N VAL A 15 19.64 20.54 18.99
CA VAL A 15 18.17 20.56 18.90
C VAL A 15 17.70 20.52 17.44
N CYS A 16 18.33 21.29 16.54
CA CYS A 16 17.99 21.26 15.11
C CYS A 16 18.20 19.87 14.50
N LEU A 17 19.27 19.17 14.86
CA LEU A 17 19.53 17.80 14.41
C LEU A 17 18.46 16.83 14.92
N VAL A 18 18.10 16.92 16.20
CA VAL A 18 17.06 16.07 16.79
C VAL A 18 15.72 16.28 16.09
N ILE A 19 15.34 17.53 15.84
CA ILE A 19 14.10 17.86 15.11
C ILE A 19 14.16 17.31 13.68
N GLY A 20 15.29 17.49 12.99
CA GLY A 20 15.48 16.98 11.64
C GLY A 20 15.35 15.46 11.56
N VAL A 21 15.95 14.73 12.50
CA VAL A 21 15.83 13.27 12.59
C VAL A 21 14.39 12.85 12.89
N ALA A 22 13.72 13.51 13.84
CA ALA A 22 12.32 13.21 14.17
C ALA A 22 11.39 13.44 12.97
N PHE A 23 11.62 14.52 12.22
CA PHE A 23 10.86 14.81 11.00
C PHE A 23 11.11 13.77 9.91
N TYR A 24 12.38 13.40 9.68
CA TYR A 24 12.75 12.37 8.73
C TYR A 24 12.09 11.02 9.05
N LEU A 25 12.17 10.58 10.30
CA LEU A 25 11.52 9.34 10.75
C LEU A 25 10.00 9.38 10.59
N SER A 26 9.39 10.54 10.84
CA SER A 26 7.95 10.74 10.65
C SER A 26 7.55 10.60 9.18
N LEU A 27 8.33 11.20 8.27
CA LEU A 27 8.09 11.07 6.83
C LEU A 27 8.26 9.63 6.36
N GLU A 28 9.30 8.94 6.83
CA GLU A 28 9.55 7.55 6.48
C GLU A 28 8.41 6.64 6.96
N ALA A 29 7.92 6.84 8.19
CA ALA A 29 6.78 6.12 8.72
C ALA A 29 5.52 6.34 7.87
N ILE A 30 5.21 7.60 7.52
CA ILE A 30 4.07 7.92 6.65
C ILE A 30 4.22 7.25 5.28
N ASN A 31 5.43 7.25 4.73
CA ASN A 31 5.69 6.64 3.43
C ASN A 31 5.54 5.11 3.49
N PHE A 32 6.02 4.49 4.57
CA PHE A 32 5.83 3.07 4.83
C PHE A 32 4.35 2.69 4.90
N PHE A 33 3.56 3.42 5.71
CA PHE A 33 2.11 3.20 5.80
C PHE A 33 1.42 3.43 4.46
N ARG A 34 1.82 4.46 3.71
CA ARG A 34 1.30 4.72 2.36
C ARG A 34 1.55 3.53 1.46
N LEU A 35 2.79 3.07 1.32
CA LEU A 35 3.12 1.94 0.42
C LEU A 35 2.39 0.66 0.81
N GLN A 36 2.25 0.39 2.11
CA GLN A 36 1.53 -0.78 2.62
C GLN A 36 0.03 -0.68 2.34
N TYR A 37 -0.59 0.48 2.58
CA TYR A 37 -2.00 0.71 2.30
C TYR A 37 -2.30 0.73 0.80
N PHE A 38 -1.44 1.34 -0.01
CA PHE A 38 -1.57 1.40 -1.45
C PHE A 38 -1.56 -0.01 -2.08
N ARG A 39 -0.70 -0.92 -1.62
CA ARG A 39 -0.65 -2.29 -2.14
C ARG A 39 -1.94 -3.06 -1.90
N THR A 40 -2.52 -2.94 -0.71
CA THR A 40 -3.77 -3.64 -0.39
C THR A 40 -4.96 -2.96 -1.07
N ALA A 41 -5.10 -1.64 -0.93
CA ALA A 41 -6.27 -0.91 -1.42
C ALA A 41 -6.38 -0.85 -2.96
N LEU A 42 -5.26 -0.74 -3.69
CA LEU A 42 -5.28 -0.68 -5.16
C LEU A 42 -5.71 -1.99 -5.80
N VAL A 43 -5.46 -3.13 -5.15
CA VAL A 43 -5.87 -4.44 -5.68
C VAL A 43 -7.32 -4.73 -5.27
N THR A 44 -7.74 -4.33 -4.07
CA THR A 44 -9.10 -4.60 -3.58
C THR A 44 -10.20 -4.02 -4.48
N GLY A 45 -10.10 -2.76 -4.89
CA GLY A 45 -11.16 -2.11 -5.67
C GLY A 45 -11.42 -2.76 -7.04
N PRO A 46 -10.42 -2.88 -7.92
CA PRO A 46 -10.58 -3.53 -9.22
C PRO A 46 -10.97 -5.01 -9.12
N VAL A 47 -10.41 -5.76 -8.16
CA VAL A 47 -10.76 -7.18 -7.98
C VAL A 47 -12.21 -7.34 -7.50
N GLN A 48 -12.68 -6.49 -6.59
CA GLN A 48 -14.08 -6.48 -6.17
C GLN A 48 -15.01 -6.15 -7.33
N LEU A 49 -14.65 -5.16 -8.16
CA LEU A 49 -15.42 -4.81 -9.35
C LEU A 49 -15.50 -5.97 -10.36
N ILE A 50 -14.37 -6.65 -10.62
CA ILE A 50 -14.34 -7.84 -11.48
C ILE A 50 -15.22 -8.94 -10.91
N ALA A 51 -15.23 -9.15 -9.59
CA ALA A 51 -16.10 -10.13 -8.94
C ALA A 51 -17.58 -9.79 -9.14
N GLU A 52 -17.98 -8.53 -8.97
CA GLU A 52 -19.36 -8.07 -9.18
C GLU A 52 -19.81 -8.23 -10.64
N LEU A 53 -18.95 -7.84 -11.58
CA LEU A 53 -19.19 -8.01 -13.01
C LEU A 53 -19.30 -9.49 -13.39
N THR A 54 -18.57 -10.37 -12.71
CA THR A 54 -18.64 -11.82 -12.90
C THR A 54 -19.98 -12.40 -12.43
N ILE A 55 -20.50 -11.94 -11.29
CA ILE A 55 -21.83 -12.38 -10.79
C ILE A 55 -22.93 -11.96 -11.76
N SER A 56 -22.78 -10.81 -12.41
CA SER A 56 -23.70 -10.28 -13.42
C SER A 56 -23.70 -11.07 -14.73
N GLN A 57 -22.74 -11.98 -14.96
CA GLN A 57 -22.73 -12.86 -16.13
C GLN A 57 -23.61 -14.10 -15.94
N PRO A 58 -24.10 -14.71 -17.04
CA PRO A 58 -24.77 -16.00 -17.02
C PRO A 58 -23.92 -17.08 -16.32
N GLU A 59 -24.57 -17.95 -15.52
CA GLU A 59 -23.89 -18.91 -14.63
C GLU A 59 -22.96 -19.87 -15.37
N ASP A 60 -23.36 -20.31 -16.55
CA ASP A 60 -22.62 -21.15 -17.49
C ASP A 60 -21.42 -20.43 -18.15
N TYR A 61 -21.42 -19.10 -18.13
CA TYR A 61 -20.37 -18.26 -18.73
C TYR A 61 -19.35 -17.72 -17.72
N ARG A 62 -19.66 -17.67 -16.42
CA ARG A 62 -18.82 -17.02 -15.39
C ARG A 62 -17.37 -17.52 -15.37
N ALA A 63 -17.17 -18.83 -15.54
CA ALA A 63 -15.83 -19.42 -15.54
C ALA A 63 -14.98 -18.93 -16.73
N ARG A 64 -15.59 -18.83 -17.93
CA ARG A 64 -14.93 -18.32 -19.15
C ARG A 64 -14.71 -16.81 -19.08
N TRP A 65 -15.68 -16.06 -18.56
CA TRP A 65 -15.54 -14.63 -18.34
C TRP A 65 -14.31 -14.27 -17.49
N VAL A 66 -14.09 -14.97 -16.37
CA VAL A 66 -12.92 -14.73 -15.50
C VAL A 66 -11.61 -15.05 -16.21
N GLU A 67 -11.58 -16.07 -17.06
CA GLU A 67 -10.41 -16.42 -17.87
C GLU A 67 -10.10 -15.35 -18.93
N GLU A 68 -11.12 -14.80 -19.58
CA GLU A 68 -10.99 -13.71 -20.54
C GLU A 68 -10.49 -12.43 -19.89
N VAL A 69 -11.06 -12.04 -18.75
CA VAL A 69 -10.60 -10.89 -17.97
C VAL A 69 -9.17 -11.12 -17.46
N GLY A 70 -8.85 -12.36 -17.06
CA GLY A 70 -7.50 -12.79 -16.73
C GLY A 70 -6.51 -12.49 -17.85
N ARG A 71 -6.83 -12.95 -19.06
CA ARG A 71 -6.01 -12.72 -20.26
C ARG A 71 -5.84 -11.24 -20.59
N LEU A 72 -6.88 -10.43 -20.43
CA LEU A 72 -6.80 -8.97 -20.65
C LEU A 72 -5.88 -8.28 -19.65
N LEU A 73 -5.82 -8.78 -18.42
CA LEU A 73 -4.97 -8.27 -17.35
C LEU A 73 -3.58 -8.93 -17.32
N ASP A 74 -3.24 -9.73 -18.34
CA ASP A 74 -2.03 -10.54 -18.40
C ASP A 74 -1.80 -11.37 -17.13
N SER A 75 -2.89 -11.91 -16.58
CA SER A 75 -2.91 -12.61 -15.29
C SER A 75 -3.67 -13.94 -15.39
N ARG A 76 -3.20 -14.96 -14.66
CA ARG A 76 -3.90 -16.25 -14.61
C ARG A 76 -4.96 -16.22 -13.52
N MET A 77 -6.19 -15.91 -13.90
CA MET A 77 -7.35 -15.90 -13.00
C MET A 77 -8.21 -17.14 -13.21
N LYS A 78 -8.77 -17.66 -12.12
CA LYS A 78 -9.71 -18.78 -12.11
C LYS A 78 -10.84 -18.51 -11.12
N LEU A 79 -12.05 -18.92 -11.48
CA LEU A 79 -13.16 -18.92 -10.55
C LEU A 79 -12.98 -20.10 -9.57
N VAL A 80 -12.94 -19.80 -8.28
CA VAL A 80 -12.74 -20.79 -7.22
C VAL A 80 -13.90 -20.67 -6.22
N PRO A 81 -14.49 -21.79 -5.76
CA PRO A 81 -15.55 -21.74 -4.78
C PRO A 81 -15.01 -21.26 -3.42
N ARG A 82 -15.86 -20.63 -2.61
CA ARG A 82 -15.44 -19.86 -1.41
C ARG A 82 -14.73 -20.70 -0.34
N ASP A 83 -14.96 -22.01 -0.33
CA ASP A 83 -14.31 -23.01 0.53
C ASP A 83 -12.82 -23.20 0.23
N GLN A 84 -12.35 -22.78 -0.93
CA GLN A 84 -10.95 -22.92 -1.38
C GLN A 84 -10.16 -21.60 -1.35
N VAL A 85 -10.77 -20.49 -0.91
CA VAL A 85 -10.07 -19.21 -0.72
C VAL A 85 -9.53 -19.16 0.70
N GLN A 86 -8.27 -19.56 0.87
CA GLN A 86 -7.56 -19.59 2.16
C GLN A 86 -6.88 -18.27 2.48
#